data_AF-A0A2N7QC10-F1
#
_entry.id   AF-A0A2N7QC10-F1
#
_cell.length_a   1.000
_cell.length_b   1.000
_cell.length_c   1.000
_cell.angle_alpha   90.00
_cell.angle_beta   90.00
_cell.angle_gamma   90.00
#
_symmetry.space_group_name_H-M   'P 1'
#
loop_
_entity.id
_entity.type
_entity.pdbx_description
1 polymer ?
#
loop_
_entity_poly.entity_id
_entity_poly.type
_entity_poly.pdbx_seq_one_letter_code
_entity_poly.pdbx_strand_id
1 'polypeptide(L)' 'MLKYKPFKKLCILQETEEPNLLKDFFPYVEPPRIFFDGKYIPPQPAKKFYITDTTFRDGQQARVPYTPEQIETLY' A
#
# COMPACT_ATOMS: atom_id res chain seq x y z
N MET A 1 17.48 -11.03 7.41
CA MET A 1 17.48 -10.84 8.88
C MET A 1 17.23 -9.37 9.17
N LEU A 2 16.03 -9.01 9.63
CA LEU A 2 15.72 -7.62 10.01
C LEU A 2 16.65 -7.19 11.15
N LYS A 3 17.44 -6.13 10.96
CA LYS A 3 18.41 -5.61 11.95
C LYS A 3 17.76 -5.01 13.20
N TYR A 4 16.45 -4.78 13.18
CA TYR A 4 15.70 -4.16 14.27
C TYR A 4 14.83 -5.20 14.97
N LYS A 5 15.08 -5.41 16.27
CA LYS A 5 14.16 -6.14 17.14
C LYS A 5 12.88 -5.30 17.28
N PRO A 6 11.69 -5.85 16.99
CA PRO A 6 10.45 -5.09 17.13
C PRO A 6 10.26 -4.71 18.61
N PHE A 7 10.06 -3.42 18.86
CA PHE A 7 9.76 -2.91 20.20
C PHE A 7 8.35 -3.34 20.58
N LYS A 8 8.22 -4.26 21.53
CA LYS A 8 6.93 -4.76 22.00
C LYS A 8 6.32 -3.75 22.98
N LYS A 9 5.64 -2.73 22.45
CA LYS A 9 4.86 -1.79 23.27
C LYS A 9 3.59 -2.51 23.75
N LEU A 10 3.38 -2.61 25.06
CA LEU A 10 2.09 -3.00 25.59
C LEU A 10 1.08 -1.88 25.31
N CYS A 11 0.05 -2.18 24.53
CA CYS A 11 -1.10 -1.30 24.35
C CYS A 11 -2.22 -1.82 25.26
N ILE A 12 -2.48 -1.12 26.36
CA ILE A 12 -3.60 -1.41 27.25
C ILE A 12 -4.88 -0.80 26.67
N LEU A 13 -6.03 -1.46 26.90
CA LEU A 13 -7.33 -0.92 26.49
C LEU A 13 -7.60 0.36 27.29
N GLN A 14 -7.98 1.43 26.59
CA GLN A 14 -8.38 2.69 27.20
C GLN A 14 -9.88 2.87 27.00
N GLU A 15 -10.64 2.87 28.09
CA GLU A 15 -12.05 3.23 28.05
C GLU A 15 -12.19 4.74 27.90
N THR A 16 -13.03 5.18 26.96
CA THR A 16 -13.32 6.59 26.69
C THR A 16 -14.81 6.82 26.78
N GLU A 17 -15.22 7.96 27.35
CA GLU A 17 -16.65 8.33 27.47
C GLU A 17 -17.28 8.65 26.11
N GLU A 18 -16.47 9.12 25.15
CA GLU A 18 -16.89 9.49 23.81
C GLU A 18 -16.16 8.66 22.73
N PRO A 19 -16.77 8.48 21.55
CA PRO A 19 -16.16 7.75 20.45
C PRO A 19 -15.06 8.56 19.76
N ASN A 20 -13.91 7.92 19.48
CA ASN A 20 -12.88 8.51 18.64
C ASN A 20 -13.26 8.37 17.15
N LEU A 21 -13.87 9.43 16.59
CA LEU A 21 -14.39 9.47 15.23
C LEU A 21 -13.33 9.78 14.14
N LEU A 22 -12.08 10.10 14.54
CA LEU A 22 -10.97 10.40 13.61
C LEU A 22 -11.31 11.43 12.51
N LYS A 23 -12.15 12.42 12.82
CA LYS A 23 -12.66 13.40 11.83
C LYS A 23 -11.57 14.22 11.13
N ASP A 24 -10.40 14.36 11.76
CA ASP A 24 -9.24 15.01 11.14
C ASP A 24 -8.67 14.20 9.96
N PHE A 25 -8.75 12.87 10.04
CA PHE A 25 -8.34 11.95 8.97
C PHE A 25 -9.49 11.66 8.01
N PHE A 26 -10.72 11.58 8.53
CA PHE A 26 -11.92 11.19 7.78
C PHE A 26 -13.03 12.22 7.93
N PRO A 27 -12.89 13.42 7.35
CA PRO A 27 -13.96 14.41 7.33
C PRO A 27 -15.15 13.89 6.52
N TYR A 28 -16.37 14.26 6.93
CA TYR A 28 -17.60 13.74 6.28
C TYR A 28 -17.93 14.41 4.94
N VAL A 29 -17.37 15.59 4.70
CA VAL A 29 -17.70 16.46 3.55
C VAL A 29 -16.57 16.54 2.53
N GLU A 30 -15.40 16.02 2.86
CA GLU A 30 -14.19 16.07 2.05
C GLU A 30 -13.58 14.66 1.93
N PRO A 31 -12.75 14.39 0.91
CA PRO A 31 -11.98 13.15 0.86
C PRO A 31 -11.09 12.95 2.10
N PRO A 32 -10.80 11.69 2.47
CA PRO A 32 -9.88 11.38 3.57
C PRO A 32 -8.51 12.04 3.39
N ARG A 33 -7.94 12.46 4.51
CA ARG A 33 -6.63 13.12 4.58
C ARG A 33 -5.54 12.12 4.95
N ILE A 34 -4.38 12.25 4.31
CA ILE A 34 -3.18 11.50 4.65
C ILE A 34 -2.21 12.43 5.36
N PHE A 35 -1.95 12.16 6.63
CA PHE A 35 -0.94 12.90 7.40
C PHE A 35 0.44 12.31 7.16
N PHE A 36 1.36 13.16 6.73
CA PHE A 36 2.78 12.84 6.69
C PHE A 36 3.40 13.23 8.03
N ASP A 37 4.13 12.30 8.66
CA ASP A 37 4.83 12.55 9.93
C ASP A 37 6.12 13.39 9.75
N GLY A 38 6.35 13.90 8.55
CA GLY A 38 7.52 14.69 8.17
C GLY A 38 8.83 13.88 8.13
N LYS A 39 8.80 12.57 8.36
CA LYS A 39 10.01 11.75 8.36
C LYS A 39 10.45 11.46 6.94
N TYR A 40 11.67 11.88 6.62
CA TYR A 40 12.32 11.48 5.39
C TYR A 40 12.92 10.08 5.53
N ILE A 41 12.47 9.16 4.70
CA ILE A 41 13.04 7.81 4.58
C ILE A 41 13.87 7.79 3.30
N PRO A 42 15.20 7.64 3.38
CA PRO A 42 16.03 7.60 2.18
C PRO A 42 15.67 6.36 1.33
N PRO A 43 15.53 6.50 0.00
CA PRO A 43 15.29 5.36 -0.88
C PRO A 43 16.40 4.31 -0.71
N GLN A 44 16.03 3.08 -0.38
CA GLN A 44 16.95 1.96 -0.25
C GLN A 44 16.51 0.83 -1.19
N PRO A 45 16.78 0.95 -2.51
CA PRO A 45 16.41 -0.09 -3.47
C PRO A 45 17.10 -1.42 -3.13
N ALA A 46 16.42 -2.53 -3.46
CA ALA A 46 16.97 -3.86 -3.24
C ALA A 46 18.18 -4.11 -4.17
N LYS A 47 19.20 -4.82 -3.67
CA LYS A 47 20.37 -5.22 -4.49
C LYS A 47 19.99 -6.13 -5.66
N LYS A 48 18.92 -6.90 -5.50
CA LYS A 48 18.32 -7.76 -6.53
C LYS A 48 16.84 -7.43 -6.58
N PHE A 49 16.38 -6.96 -7.73
CA PHE A 49 14.97 -6.70 -7.96
C PHE A 49 14.27 -7.98 -8.34
N TYR A 50 13.08 -8.19 -7.78
CA TYR A 50 12.13 -9.15 -8.31
C TYR A 50 11.15 -8.36 -9.15
N ILE A 51 11.10 -8.68 -10.44
CA ILE A 51 10.14 -8.11 -11.36
C ILE A 51 9.05 -9.17 -11.55
N THR A 52 7.82 -8.80 -11.26
CA THR A 52 6.64 -9.61 -11.54
C THR A 52 5.89 -8.99 -12.70
N ASP A 53 5.63 -9.78 -13.73
CA ASP A 53 4.87 -9.33 -14.89
C ASP A 53 3.36 -9.41 -14.60
N THR A 54 2.67 -8.27 -14.70
CA THR A 54 1.20 -8.16 -14.54
C THR A 54 0.48 -7.92 -15.86
N THR A 55 1.16 -8.07 -17.01
CA THR A 55 0.64 -7.81 -18.36
C THR A 55 -0.69 -8.54 -18.62
N PHE A 56 -0.82 -9.78 -18.19
CA PHE A 56 -2.05 -10.57 -18.44
C PHE A 56 -3.19 -10.31 -17.45
N ARG A 57 -2.96 -9.56 -16.36
CA ARG A 57 -4.01 -9.19 -15.40
C ARG A 57 -4.31 -7.70 -15.50
N ASP A 58 -3.39 -6.87 -15.02
CA ASP A 58 -3.56 -5.41 -15.05
C ASP A 58 -3.42 -4.85 -16.46
N GLY A 59 -2.45 -5.35 -17.22
CA GLY A 59 -2.20 -4.88 -18.59
C GLY A 59 -3.39 -5.11 -19.52
N GLN A 60 -4.02 -6.29 -19.45
CA GLN A 60 -5.24 -6.60 -20.21
C GLN A 60 -6.42 -5.70 -19.82
N GLN A 61 -6.55 -5.31 -18.55
CA GLN A 61 -7.65 -4.44 -18.09
C GLN A 61 -7.47 -2.98 -18.56
N ALA A 62 -6.25 -2.57 -18.89
CA ALA A 62 -5.92 -1.22 -19.34
C ALA A 62 -6.09 -1.00 -20.86
N ARG A 63 -6.36 -2.06 -21.63
CA ARG A 63 -6.54 -2.00 -23.10
C ARG A 63 -7.62 -2.96 -23.56
N VAL A 64 -7.87 -2.98 -24.87
CA VAL A 64 -8.76 -3.99 -25.47
C VAL A 64 -8.18 -5.39 -25.17
N PRO A 65 -9.03 -6.37 -24.77
CA PRO A 65 -8.58 -7.71 -24.43
C PRO A 65 -7.75 -8.36 -25.55
N TYR A 66 -6.73 -9.14 -25.16
CA TYR A 66 -5.93 -9.91 -26.12
C TYR A 66 -6.70 -11.07 -26.72
N THR A 67 -6.41 -11.35 -27.98
CA THR A 67 -6.74 -12.66 -28.55
C THR A 67 -5.79 -13.72 -27.97
N PRO A 68 -6.17 -15.01 -27.98
CA PRO A 68 -5.29 -16.09 -27.54
C PRO A 68 -3.91 -16.07 -28.23
N GLU A 69 -3.85 -15.80 -29.53
CA GLU A 69 -2.61 -15.77 -30.31
C GLU A 69 -1.69 -14.62 -29.88
N GLN A 70 -2.27 -13.48 -29.49
CA GLN A 70 -1.53 -12.35 -28.94
C GLN A 70 -0.95 -12.68 -27.56
N ILE A 71 -1.67 -13.46 -26.74
CA ILE A 71 -1.18 -13.94 -25.44
C ILE A 71 0.02 -14.88 -25.65
N GLU A 72 -0.09 -15.84 -26.57
CA GLU A 72 1.00 -16.76 -26.93
C GLU A 72 2.24 -16.06 -27.49
N THR A 73 2.07 -14.91 -28.15
CA THR A 73 3.21 -14.13 -28.65
C THR A 73 3.95 -13.39 -27.53
N LEU A 74 3.26 -13.07 -26.44
CA LEU A 74 3.79 -12.30 -25.32
C LEU A 74 4.47 -13.17 -24.24
N TYR A 75 4.22 -14.48 -24.22
CA TYR A 75 4.74 -15.44 -23.25
C TYR A 75 5.59 -16.53 -23.91
#